data_AF-A0A9E3DHS8-F1
#
_entry.id   AF-A0A9E3DHS8-F1
#
_cell.length_a   1.000
_cell.length_b   1.000
_cell.length_c   1.000
_cell.angle_alpha   90.00
_cell.angle_beta   90.00
_cell.angle_gamma   90.00
#
_symmetry.space_group_name_H-M   'P 1'
#
loop_
_entity.id
_entity.type
_entity.pdbx_description
1 polymer ?
#
loop_
_entity_poly.entity_id
_entity_poly.type
_entity_poly.pdbx_seq_one_letter_code
_entity_poly.pdbx_strand_id
1 'polypeptide(L)'
;MPEISRAFFAAVETADGAECDRLLHGFYRPFGELRDRVRGFAVSLIKAGLTVTGRPLGGVRPPLLDPNDAQIEELRAIVQRGRALISAKASPAAR
;
A
#
# COMPACT_ATOMS: atom_id res chain seq x y z
N MET A 1 4.93 1.98 -4.40
CA MET A 1 5.60 1.32 -3.26
C MET A 1 6.02 -0.08 -3.67
N PRO A 2 7.05 -0.23 -4.51
CA PRO A 2 7.55 -1.56 -4.89
C PRO A 2 8.24 -2.32 -3.74
N GLU A 3 8.81 -1.61 -2.77
CA GLU A 3 9.60 -2.17 -1.67
C GLU A 3 8.77 -3.09 -0.76
N ILE A 4 7.52 -2.75 -0.47
CA ILE A 4 6.65 -3.58 0.38
C ILE A 4 6.26 -4.88 -0.31
N SER A 5 6.00 -4.84 -1.62
CA SER A 5 5.76 -6.04 -2.42
C SER A 5 6.99 -6.94 -2.46
N ARG A 6 8.19 -6.37 -2.57
CA ARG A 6 9.44 -7.15 -2.51
C ARG A 6 9.66 -7.79 -1.15
N ALA A 7 9.39 -7.07 -0.06
CA ALA A 7 9.52 -7.60 1.29
C ALA A 7 8.53 -8.73 1.57
N PHE A 8 7.27 -8.58 1.12
CA PHE A 8 6.27 -9.64 1.24
C PHE A 8 6.65 -10.87 0.41
N PHE A 9 7.08 -10.67 -0.83
CA PHE A 9 7.57 -11.76 -1.67
C PHE A 9 8.75 -12.51 -1.02
N ALA A 10 9.74 -11.79 -0.52
CA ALA A 10 10.87 -12.40 0.19
C ALA A 10 10.43 -13.20 1.42
N ALA A 11 9.47 -12.68 2.21
CA ALA A 11 8.94 -13.39 3.37
C ALA A 11 8.25 -14.71 2.99
N VAL A 12 7.51 -14.73 1.88
CA VAL A 12 6.89 -15.95 1.35
C VAL A 12 7.95 -16.96 0.92
N GLU A 13 8.96 -16.53 0.15
CA GLU A 13 10.04 -17.40 -0.34
C GLU A 13 10.86 -18.03 0.80
N THR A 14 11.02 -17.32 1.92
CA THR A 14 11.74 -17.83 3.10
C THR A 14 10.82 -18.49 4.14
N ALA A 15 9.53 -18.67 3.83
CA ALA A 15 8.51 -19.17 4.76
C ALA A 15 8.45 -18.41 6.11
N ASP A 16 8.74 -17.11 6.09
CA ASP A 16 8.65 -16.22 7.25
C ASP A 16 7.18 -15.78 7.44
N GLY A 17 6.38 -16.65 8.07
CA GLY A 17 4.96 -16.40 8.33
C GLY A 17 4.71 -15.17 9.21
N ALA A 18 5.60 -14.91 10.18
CA ALA A 18 5.46 -13.75 11.07
C ALA A 18 5.60 -12.44 10.29
N GLU A 19 6.55 -12.36 9.36
CA GLU A 19 6.68 -11.19 8.49
C GLU A 19 5.51 -11.08 7.51
N CYS A 20 5.03 -12.20 6.96
CA CYS A 20 3.86 -12.21 6.09
C CYS A 20 2.65 -11.61 6.82
N ASP A 21 2.35 -12.07 8.02
CA ASP A 21 1.24 -11.57 8.85
C ASP A 21 1.43 -10.08 9.19
N ARG A 22 2.65 -9.68 9.57
CA ARG A 22 2.96 -8.28 9.90
C ARG A 22 2.67 -7.35 8.71
N LEU A 23 3.09 -7.73 7.50
CA LEU A 23 2.86 -6.95 6.28
C LEU A 23 1.41 -7.02 5.81
N LEU A 24 0.74 -8.17 5.97
CA LEU A 24 -0.68 -8.34 5.66
C LEU A 24 -1.54 -7.43 6.52
N HIS A 25 -1.41 -7.52 7.84
CA HIS A 25 -2.17 -6.70 8.78
C HIS A 25 -1.78 -5.23 8.74
N GLY A 26 -0.50 -4.94 8.48
CA GLY A 26 0.02 -3.60 8.48
C GLY A 26 -0.29 -2.78 7.22
N PHE A 27 -0.47 -3.43 6.07
CA PHE A 27 -0.65 -2.74 4.78
C PHE A 27 -1.72 -3.37 3.89
N TYR A 28 -1.60 -4.65 3.54
CA TYR A 28 -2.44 -5.24 2.49
C TYR A 28 -3.91 -5.37 2.87
N ARG A 29 -4.22 -5.73 4.12
CA ARG A 29 -5.59 -5.81 4.61
C ARG A 29 -6.26 -4.43 4.63
N PRO A 30 -5.70 -3.39 5.28
CA PRO A 30 -6.25 -2.04 5.20
C PRO A 30 -6.42 -1.52 3.77
N PHE A 31 -5.43 -1.78 2.90
CA PHE A 31 -5.52 -1.40 1.49
C PHE A 31 -6.65 -2.15 0.76
N GLY A 32 -6.77 -3.46 0.99
CA GLY A 32 -7.83 -4.29 0.42
C GLY A 32 -9.22 -3.85 0.88
N GLU A 33 -9.37 -3.54 2.17
CA GLU A 33 -10.62 -3.03 2.73
C GLU A 33 -11.02 -1.70 2.07
N LEU A 34 -10.09 -0.76 1.89
CA LEU A 34 -10.36 0.48 1.16
C LEU A 34 -10.72 0.22 -0.31
N ARG A 35 -9.99 -0.70 -0.95
CA ARG A 35 -10.18 -1.10 -2.36
C ARG A 35 -11.56 -1.70 -2.62
N ASP A 36 -12.08 -2.46 -1.68
CA ASP A 36 -13.32 -3.21 -1.87
C ASP A 36 -14.57 -2.34 -1.60
N ARG A 37 -14.44 -1.11 -1.10
CA ARG A 37 -15.55 -0.18 -0.83
C ARG A 37 -16.26 0.34 -2.08
N VAL A 38 -15.55 0.51 -3.19
CA VAL A 38 -16.11 1.10 -4.42
C VAL A 38 -15.68 0.30 -5.64
N ARG A 39 -16.65 -0.06 -6.48
CA ARG A 39 -16.37 -0.75 -7.74
C ARG A 39 -15.45 0.11 -8.62
N GLY A 40 -14.28 -0.43 -8.97
CA GLY A 40 -13.27 0.28 -9.77
C GLY A 40 -12.06 0.78 -8.97
N PHE A 41 -12.10 0.74 -7.64
CA PHE A 41 -10.97 1.17 -6.79
C PHE A 41 -9.73 0.31 -6.92
N ALA A 42 -9.85 -0.93 -7.41
CA ALA A 42 -8.71 -1.75 -7.77
C ALA A 42 -7.75 -1.05 -8.75
N VAL A 43 -8.24 -0.13 -9.59
CA VAL A 43 -7.43 0.66 -10.52
C VAL A 43 -7.23 2.09 -10.01
N SER A 44 -8.29 2.77 -9.56
CA SER A 44 -8.19 4.19 -9.20
C SER A 44 -7.33 4.42 -7.96
N LEU A 45 -7.35 3.54 -6.95
CA LEU A 45 -6.47 3.66 -5.78
C LEU A 45 -5.00 3.44 -6.12
N ILE A 46 -4.68 2.60 -7.11
CA ILE A 46 -3.30 2.41 -7.56
C ILE A 46 -2.76 3.70 -8.20
N LYS A 47 -3.57 4.37 -9.04
CA LYS A 47 -3.21 5.67 -9.62
C LYS A 47 -3.12 6.76 -8.56
N ALA A 48 -4.11 6.85 -7.67
CA ALA A 48 -4.09 7.79 -6.55
C ALA A 48 -2.87 7.59 -5.64
N GLY A 49 -2.48 6.33 -5.40
CA GLY A 49 -1.29 5.99 -4.62
C GLY A 49 0.00 6.55 -5.23
N LEU A 50 0.11 6.60 -6.56
CA LEU A 50 1.25 7.24 -7.22
C LEU A 50 1.29 8.74 -6.93
N THR A 51 0.15 9.43 -7.03
CA THR A 51 0.04 10.85 -6.68
C THR A 51 0.39 11.10 -5.20
N VAL A 52 -0.14 10.29 -4.27
CA VAL A 52 0.16 10.37 -2.83
C VAL A 52 1.66 10.16 -2.54
N THR A 53 2.35 9.37 -3.36
CA THR A 53 3.80 9.14 -3.24
C THR A 53 4.67 10.13 -4.01
N GLY A 54 4.11 11.24 -4.51
CA GLY A 54 4.85 12.32 -5.17
C GLY A 54 5.02 12.16 -6.68
N ARG A 55 4.27 11.26 -7.33
CA ARG A 55 4.24 11.09 -8.79
C ARG A 55 2.86 11.46 -9.31
N PRO A 56 2.59 12.74 -9.58
CA PRO A 56 1.27 13.19 -9.97
C PRO A 56 0.87 12.55 -11.30
N LEU A 57 -0.30 11.91 -11.30
CA LEU A 57 -0.94 11.39 -12.50
C LEU A 57 -2.32 12.03 -12.65
N GLY A 58 -2.78 12.18 -13.90
CA GLY A 58 -4.18 12.52 -14.16
C GLY A 58 -5.13 11.43 -13.65
N GLY A 59 -6.40 11.81 -13.44
CA GLY A 59 -7.46 10.93 -12.94
C GLY A 59 -7.73 9.70 -13.80
N VAL A 60 -8.68 8.88 -13.37
CA VAL A 60 -9.13 7.72 -14.17
C VAL A 60 -10.11 8.14 -15.27
N ARG A 61 -10.21 7.32 -16.33
CA ARG A 61 -11.24 7.51 -17.35
C ARG A 61 -12.56 6.87 -16.90
N PRO A 62 -13.73 7.44 -17.26
CA PRO A 62 -15.02 6.78 -17.06
C PRO A 62 -15.03 5.37 -17.68
N PRO A 63 -15.70 4.37 -17.06
CA PRO A 63 -16.62 4.48 -15.91
C PRO A 63 -15.95 4.34 -14.53
N LEU A 64 -14.62 4.44 -14.43
CA LEU A 64 -13.92 4.38 -13.14
C LEU A 64 -14.10 5.70 -12.38
N LEU A 65 -14.12 5.60 -11.05
CA LEU A 65 -14.28 6.74 -10.14
C LEU A 65 -12.97 7.00 -9.40
N ASP A 66 -12.55 8.27 -9.37
CA ASP A 66 -11.47 8.72 -8.51
C ASP A 66 -11.91 8.70 -7.03
N PRO A 67 -11.00 8.43 -6.08
CA PRO A 67 -11.30 8.51 -4.66
C PRO A 67 -11.56 9.97 -4.24
N ASN A 68 -12.44 10.17 -3.27
CA ASN A 68 -12.64 11.47 -2.65
C ASN A 68 -11.52 11.82 -1.64
N ASP A 69 -11.48 13.05 -1.15
CA ASP A 69 -10.42 13.53 -0.26
C ASP A 69 -10.24 12.68 1.01
N ALA A 70 -11.34 12.20 1.60
CA ALA A 70 -11.29 11.33 2.78
C ALA A 70 -10.62 9.98 2.46
N GLN A 71 -10.94 9.39 1.31
CA GLN A 71 -10.33 8.15 0.85
C GLN A 71 -8.87 8.34 0.43
N ILE A 72 -8.51 9.51 -0.12
CA ILE A 72 -7.12 9.87 -0.40
C ILE A 72 -6.32 9.98 0.90
N GLU A 73 -6.89 10.56 1.95
CA GLU A 73 -6.21 10.67 3.24
C GLU A 73 -6.06 9.30 3.93
N GLU A 74 -7.08 8.45 3.86
CA GLU A 74 -6.97 7.06 4.32
C GLU A 74 -5.90 6.28 3.55
N LEU A 75 -5.86 6.43 2.21
CA LEU A 75 -4.80 5.85 1.38
C LEU A 75 -3.42 6.38 1.78
N ARG A 76 -3.29 7.67 2.10
CA ARG A 76 -2.04 8.27 2.57
C ARG A 76 -1.59 7.65 3.88
N ALA A 77 -2.48 7.46 4.85
CA ALA A 77 -2.17 6.81 6.11
C ALA A 77 -1.71 5.36 5.91
N ILE A 78 -2.39 4.59 5.04
CA ILE A 78 -2.01 3.21 4.69
C ILE A 78 -0.62 3.18 4.06
N VAL A 79 -0.33 4.07 3.11
CA VAL A 79 0.97 4.17 2.45
C VAL A 79 2.08 4.54 3.44
N GLN A 80 1.83 5.50 4.34
CA GLN A 80 2.79 5.89 5.38
C GLN A 80 3.10 4.74 6.33
N ARG A 81 2.08 4.02 6.80
CA ARG A 81 2.26 2.82 7.63
C ARG A 81 3.07 1.76 6.90
N GLY A 82 2.75 1.50 5.62
CA GLY A 82 3.52 0.59 4.77
C GLY A 82 5.01 0.94 4.71
N ARG A 83 5.34 2.22 4.52
CA ARG A 83 6.74 2.69 4.53
C ARG A 83 7.41 2.46 5.89
N ALA A 84 6.75 2.81 6.98
CA ALA A 84 7.28 2.62 8.33
C ALA A 84 7.61 1.14 8.63
N LEU A 85 6.76 0.22 8.18
CA LEU A 85 6.97 -1.23 8.35
C LEU A 85 8.24 -1.73 7.64
N ILE A 86 8.59 -1.13 6.50
CA ILE A 86 9.80 -1.46 5.74
C ILE A 86 11.04 -0.80 6.34
N SER A 87 10.96 0.48 6.72
CA SER A 87 12.06 1.19 7.36
C SER A 87 12.50 0.56 8.69
N ALA A 88 11.55 0.04 9.48
CA ALA A 88 11.86 -0.66 10.73
C ALA A 88 12.68 -1.94 10.53
N LYS A 89 12.48 -2.66 9.42
CA LYS A 89 13.23 -3.88 9.08
C LYS A 89 14.56 -3.58 8.39
N ALA A 90 14.65 -2.44 7.70
CA ALA A 90 15.85 -2.01 6.99
C ALA A 90 16.95 -1.42 7.91
N SER A 91 16.66 -1.09 9.18
CA SER A 91 17.71 -0.75 10.14
C SER A 91 18.49 -2.01 10.50
N PRO A 92 19.78 -2.12 10.10
CA PRO A 92 20.62 -3.16 10.65
C PRO A 92 20.81 -2.86 12.13
N ALA A 93 20.84 -3.91 12.95
CA ALA A 93 21.49 -3.81 14.25
C ALA A 93 22.87 -3.17 14.03
N ALA A 94 23.10 -2.01 14.62
CA ALA A 94 24.44 -1.47 14.79
C ALA A 94 25.29 -2.58 15.44
N ARG A 95 26.21 -3.14 14.65
CA ARG A 95 27.29 -4.02 15.07
C ARG A 95 28.55 -3.54 14.39
#